data_AF-A0A968XS62-F1
#
_entry.id   AF-A0A968XS62-F1
#
_cell.length_a   1.000
_cell.length_b   1.000
_cell.length_c   1.000
_cell.angle_alpha   90.00
_cell.angle_beta   90.00
_cell.angle_gamma   90.00
#
_symmetry.space_group_name_H-M   'P 1'
#
loop_
_entity.id
_entity.type
_entity.pdbx_description
1 polymer ?
#
loop_
_entity_poly.entity_id
_entity_poly.type
_entity_poly.pdbx_seq_one_letter_code
_entity_poly.pdbx_strand_id
1 'polypeptide(L)'
;MIAAYYSNDENKMNLTLFSVETGEAIKYLETPPHDDLPFLDWAKNGENLYLILREGKVYSIWKLSFADNKFEKIREWENDAIFRFAVSKDGERVFYEVGTEITSVIQFGNLKLF
;
A
#
# COMPACT_ATOMS: atom_id res chain seq x y z
N MET A 1 11.19 -12.66 6.45
CA MET A 1 10.95 -12.23 5.04
C MET A 1 10.69 -10.74 5.05
N ILE A 2 11.11 -10.02 4.01
CA ILE A 2 10.80 -8.61 3.79
C ILE A 2 10.01 -8.50 2.48
N ALA A 3 8.99 -7.66 2.42
CA ALA A 3 8.33 -7.28 1.18
C ALA A 3 8.70 -5.83 0.85
N ALA A 4 9.11 -5.59 -0.39
CA ALA A 4 9.41 -4.26 -0.88
C ALA A 4 9.14 -4.19 -2.38
N TYR A 5 8.82 -3.00 -2.87
CA TYR A 5 8.83 -2.73 -4.30
C TYR A 5 10.29 -2.59 -4.77
N TYR A 6 10.68 -3.41 -5.73
CA TYR A 6 12.04 -3.45 -6.29
C TYR A 6 11.99 -3.51 -7.81
N SER A 7 12.89 -2.78 -8.47
CA SER A 7 13.03 -2.81 -9.93
C SER A 7 13.74 -4.08 -10.36
N ASN A 8 13.10 -4.88 -11.21
CA ASN A 8 13.78 -6.01 -11.85
C ASN A 8 14.75 -5.53 -12.96
N ASP A 9 15.44 -6.46 -13.62
CA ASP A 9 16.40 -6.16 -14.69
C ASP A 9 15.77 -5.43 -15.90
N GLU A 10 14.44 -5.46 -16.04
CA GLU A 10 13.69 -4.72 -17.05
C GLU A 10 13.26 -3.31 -16.59
N ASN A 11 13.76 -2.84 -15.44
CA ASN A 11 13.34 -1.60 -14.77
C ASN A 11 11.84 -1.53 -14.42
N LYS A 12 11.16 -2.68 -14.33
CA LYS A 12 9.77 -2.74 -13.84
C LYS A 12 9.76 -2.88 -12.33
N MET A 13 9.05 -1.99 -11.64
CA MET A 13 8.82 -2.10 -10.21
C MET A 13 7.88 -3.26 -9.93
N ASN A 14 8.33 -4.22 -9.12
CA ASN A 14 7.54 -5.37 -8.70
C ASN A 14 7.53 -5.47 -7.19
N LEU A 15 6.40 -5.88 -6.61
CA LEU A 15 6.38 -6.31 -5.22
C LEU A 15 7.21 -7.60 -5.10
N THR A 16 8.30 -7.53 -4.34
CA THR A 16 9.28 -8.60 -4.24
C THR A 16 9.46 -9.02 -2.79
N LEU A 17 9.51 -10.33 -2.56
CA LEU A 17 9.81 -10.94 -1.29
C LEU A 17 11.30 -11.25 -1.21
N PHE A 18 11.94 -10.81 -0.13
CA PHE A 18 13.36 -11.03 0.13
C PHE A 18 13.56 -11.90 1.36
N SER A 19 14.61 -12.72 1.30
CA SER A 19 15.13 -13.44 2.46
C SER A 19 15.73 -12.45 3.44
N VAL A 20 15.35 -12.56 4.71
CA VAL A 20 15.99 -11.76 5.77
C VAL A 20 17.40 -12.26 6.06
N GLU A 21 17.66 -13.55 5.83
CA GLU A 21 18.94 -14.17 6.14
C GLU A 21 19.98 -13.89 5.05
N THR A 22 19.59 -13.96 3.77
CA THR A 22 20.52 -13.85 2.64
C THR A 22 20.41 -12.53 1.88
N GLY A 23 19.30 -11.80 2.04
CA GLY A 23 19.01 -10.59 1.25
C GLY A 23 18.58 -10.88 -0.19
N GLU A 24 18.54 -12.14 -0.61
CA GLU A 24 18.18 -12.52 -1.98
C GLU A 24 16.66 -12.45 -2.22
N ALA A 25 16.27 -12.19 -3.46
CA ALA A 25 14.87 -12.25 -3.88
C ALA A 25 14.39 -13.71 -3.87
N ILE A 26 13.35 -13.97 -3.06
CA ILE A 26 12.68 -15.28 -2.97
C ILE A 26 11.60 -15.38 -4.05
N LYS A 27 10.83 -14.31 -4.26
CA LYS A 27 9.65 -14.34 -5.12
C LYS A 27 9.25 -12.96 -5.62
N TYR A 28 8.87 -12.88 -6.89
CA TYR A 28 8.15 -11.74 -7.45
C TYR A 28 6.64 -12.00 -7.36
N LEU A 29 5.89 -11.02 -6.85
CA LEU A 29 4.44 -11.09 -6.70
C LEU A 29 3.78 -10.23 -7.77
N GLU A 30 2.86 -10.84 -8.50
CA GLU A 30 1.96 -10.11 -9.39
C GLU A 30 0.85 -9.47 -8.55
N THR A 31 0.86 -8.15 -8.48
CA THR A 31 -0.13 -7.35 -7.75
C THR A 31 -1.32 -7.00 -8.65
N PRO A 32 -2.51 -6.73 -8.08
CA PRO A 32 -3.60 -6.15 -8.84
C PRO A 32 -3.19 -4.83 -9.53
N PRO A 33 -3.85 -4.45 -10.64
CA PRO A 33 -3.57 -3.20 -11.35
C PRO A 33 -3.64 -1.98 -10.44
N HIS A 34 -2.71 -1.04 -10.63
CA HIS A 34 -2.62 0.21 -9.90
C HIS A 34 -1.75 1.23 -10.64
N ASP A 35 -1.91 2.52 -10.31
CA ASP A 35 -1.25 3.63 -10.99
C ASP A 35 0.01 4.14 -10.26
N ASP A 36 0.15 3.86 -8.96
CA ASP A 36 1.16 4.43 -8.07
C ASP A 36 1.85 3.38 -7.20
N LEU A 37 2.98 3.72 -6.54
CA LEU A 37 3.64 2.79 -5.63
C LEU A 37 2.78 2.55 -4.38
N PRO A 38 2.28 1.32 -4.16
CA PRO A 38 1.39 1.02 -3.06
C PRO A 38 2.03 1.17 -1.69
N PHE A 39 1.24 1.64 -0.73
CA PHE A 39 1.57 1.44 0.67
C PHE A 39 1.36 -0.04 1.03
N LEU A 40 2.27 -0.61 1.84
CA LEU A 40 2.22 -2.00 2.29
C LEU A 40 2.53 -2.14 3.78
N ASP A 41 1.88 -3.11 4.43
CA ASP A 41 2.09 -3.41 5.84
C ASP A 41 1.75 -4.87 6.13
N TRP A 42 2.51 -5.46 7.05
CA TRP A 42 2.42 -6.88 7.37
C TRP A 42 1.41 -7.13 8.48
N ALA A 43 0.62 -8.19 8.30
CA ALA A 43 -0.08 -8.80 9.42
C ALA A 43 0.87 -9.64 10.28
N LYS A 44 0.38 -10.09 11.44
CA LYS A 44 1.12 -10.94 12.35
C LYS A 44 1.78 -12.13 11.64
N ASN A 45 3.01 -12.44 12.04
CA ASN A 45 3.79 -13.61 11.62
C ASN A 45 4.08 -13.73 10.11
N GLY A 46 3.82 -12.69 9.31
CA GLY A 46 4.08 -12.75 7.87
C GLY A 46 3.09 -13.60 7.07
N GLU A 47 1.95 -13.96 7.67
CA GLU A 47 0.93 -14.78 7.00
C GLU A 47 0.12 -14.01 5.97
N ASN A 48 -0.03 -12.70 6.20
CA ASN A 48 -0.76 -11.82 5.30
C ASN A 48 -0.02 -10.50 5.09
N LEU A 49 -0.13 -9.96 3.89
CA LEU A 49 0.36 -8.64 3.52
C LEU A 49 -0.83 -7.80 3.05
N TYR A 50 -0.98 -6.61 3.60
CA TYR A 50 -2.01 -5.66 3.17
C TYR A 50 -1.39 -4.60 2.27
N LEU A 51 -2.11 -4.26 1.19
CA LEU A 51 -1.73 -3.23 0.23
C LEU A 51 -2.83 -2.17 0.11
N ILE A 52 -2.43 -0.93 -0.09
CA ILE A 52 -3.32 0.12 -0.61
C ILE A 52 -2.97 0.35 -2.07
N LEU A 53 -3.95 0.13 -2.94
CA LEU A 53 -3.82 0.31 -4.37
C LEU A 53 -4.74 1.42 -4.84
N ARG A 54 -4.24 2.25 -5.77
CA ARG A 54 -5.05 3.23 -6.48
C ARG A 54 -5.13 2.86 -7.96
N GLU A 55 -6.36 2.83 -8.49
CA GLU A 55 -6.62 2.72 -9.93
C GLU A 55 -7.53 3.90 -10.35
N GLY A 56 -6.96 4.86 -11.07
CA GLY A 56 -7.59 6.14 -11.40
C GLY A 56 -7.96 6.97 -10.17
N LYS A 57 -9.25 6.96 -9.82
CA LYS A 57 -9.84 7.67 -8.66
C LYS A 57 -10.33 6.72 -7.57
N VAL A 58 -10.10 5.43 -7.73
CA VAL A 58 -10.57 4.40 -6.80
C VAL A 58 -9.38 3.96 -5.96
N TYR A 59 -9.49 4.15 -4.65
CA TYR A 59 -8.56 3.56 -3.69
C TYR A 59 -9.15 2.27 -3.15
N SER A 60 -8.30 1.28 -2.91
CA SER A 60 -8.71 -0.02 -2.39
C SER A 60 -7.68 -0.61 -1.45
N ILE A 61 -8.17 -1.30 -0.41
CA ILE A 61 -7.34 -2.13 0.45
C ILE A 61 -7.44 -3.56 -0.03
N TRP A 62 -6.29 -4.18 -0.26
CA TRP A 62 -6.15 -5.58 -0.65
C TRP A 62 -5.39 -6.34 0.41
N LYS A 63 -5.70 -7.63 0.52
CA LYS A 63 -5.01 -8.59 1.37
C LYS A 63 -4.43 -9.70 0.50
N LEU A 64 -3.12 -9.91 0.57
CA LEU A 64 -2.48 -11.13 0.11
C LEU A 64 -2.40 -12.11 1.27
N SER A 65 -3.02 -13.28 1.11
CA SER A 65 -2.77 -14.42 1.98
C SER A 65 -1.66 -15.28 1.37
N PHE A 66 -0.64 -15.63 2.15
CA PHE A 66 0.44 -16.51 1.68
C PHE A 66 0.08 -17.99 1.73
N ALA A 67 -1.03 -18.36 2.38
CA ALA A 67 -1.50 -19.74 2.43
C ALA A 67 -2.03 -20.20 1.06
N ASP A 68 -2.72 -19.33 0.34
CA ASP A 68 -3.32 -19.57 -0.98
C ASP A 68 -2.69 -18.71 -2.09
N ASN A 69 -1.76 -17.81 -1.73
CA ASN A 69 -1.07 -16.88 -2.62
C ASN A 69 -2.04 -16.05 -3.47
N LYS A 70 -3.14 -15.60 -2.85
CA LYS A 70 -4.22 -14.88 -3.52
C LYS A 70 -4.41 -13.49 -2.93
N PHE A 71 -4.61 -12.52 -3.82
CA PHE A 71 -5.07 -11.19 -3.48
C PHE A 71 -6.60 -11.15 -3.39
N GLU A 72 -7.11 -10.63 -2.27
CA GLU A 72 -8.51 -10.38 -2.01
C GLU A 72 -8.73 -8.89 -1.76
N LYS A 73 -9.68 -8.27 -2.47
CA LYS A 73 -10.09 -6.89 -2.21
C LYS A 73 -10.95 -6.87 -0.96
N ILE A 74 -10.54 -6.11 0.05
CA ILE A 74 -11.25 -5.99 1.32
C ILE A 74 -12.27 -4.86 1.25
N ARG A 75 -11.89 -3.72 0.68
CA ARG A 75 -12.72 -2.52 0.59
C ARG A 75 -12.22 -1.57 -0.49
N GLU A 76 -13.13 -0.76 -1.03
CA GLU A 76 -12.83 0.33 -1.95
C GLU A 76 -13.60 1.60 -1.61
N TRP A 77 -13.07 2.73 -2.12
CA TRP A 77 -13.65 4.06 -2.00
C TRP A 77 -13.60 4.76 -3.35
N GLU A 78 -14.73 5.30 -3.76
CA GLU A 78 -14.84 6.14 -4.95
C GLU A 78 -14.68 7.61 -4.57
N ASN A 79 -13.67 8.29 -5.14
CA ASN A 79 -13.39 9.72 -4.95
C ASN A 79 -12.78 10.15 -3.61
N ASP A 80 -12.55 9.23 -2.67
CA ASP A 80 -11.74 9.48 -1.48
C ASP A 80 -10.35 8.83 -1.62
N ALA A 81 -9.35 9.49 -1.04
CA ALA A 81 -7.99 9.01 -0.94
C ALA A 81 -7.73 8.37 0.43
N ILE A 82 -6.81 7.39 0.46
CA ILE A 82 -6.28 6.84 1.71
C ILE A 82 -4.89 7.42 1.92
N PHE A 83 -4.72 8.19 3.00
CA PHE A 83 -3.48 8.92 3.27
C PHE A 83 -2.50 8.14 4.14
N ARG A 84 -3.04 7.30 5.03
CA ARG A 84 -2.28 6.49 5.98
C ARG A 84 -2.99 5.19 6.24
N PHE A 85 -2.22 4.17 6.60
CA PHE A 85 -2.77 2.95 7.13
C PHE A 85 -1.79 2.23 8.04
N ALA A 86 -2.33 1.33 8.85
CA ALA A 86 -1.57 0.43 9.70
C ALA A 86 -2.38 -0.83 9.97
N VAL A 87 -1.69 -1.96 10.05
CA VAL A 87 -2.26 -3.23 10.47
C VAL A 87 -1.98 -3.42 11.97
N SER A 88 -3.00 -3.80 12.71
CA SER A 88 -2.85 -4.18 14.12
C SER A 88 -1.86 -5.34 14.29
N LYS A 89 -1.20 -5.40 15.46
CA LYS A 89 -0.18 -6.42 15.75
C LYS A 89 -0.72 -7.86 15.69
N ASP A 90 -2.01 -8.07 15.97
CA ASP A 90 -2.67 -9.37 15.84
C ASP A 90 -3.13 -9.66 14.40
N GLY A 91 -3.14 -8.66 13.52
CA GLY A 91 -3.57 -8.79 12.13
C GLY A 91 -5.09 -8.76 11.95
N GLU A 92 -5.87 -8.57 13.02
CA GLU A 92 -7.33 -8.65 12.99
C GLU A 92 -7.99 -7.34 12.55
N ARG A 93 -7.27 -6.23 12.66
CA ARG A 93 -7.76 -4.89 12.36
C ARG A 93 -6.83 -4.15 11.40
N VAL A 94 -7.43 -3.43 10.48
CA VAL A 94 -6.77 -2.45 9.61
C VAL A 94 -7.29 -1.07 9.97
N PHE A 95 -6.37 -0.17 10.32
CA PHE A 95 -6.66 1.25 10.56
C PHE A 95 -6.24 2.04 9.34
N TYR A 96 -7.03 3.03 8.95
CA TYR A 96 -6.73 3.88 7.81
C TYR A 96 -7.32 5.28 8.00
N GLU A 97 -6.65 6.25 7.38
CA GLU A 97 -7.13 7.62 7.24
C GLU A 97 -7.68 7.80 5.84
N VAL A 98 -8.98 8.08 5.72
CA VAL A 98 -9.66 8.31 4.46
C VAL A 98 -10.21 9.73 4.41
N GLY A 99 -10.11 10.38 3.26
CA GLY A 99 -10.71 11.68 3.03
C GLY A 99 -10.56 12.15 1.60
N THR A 100 -11.21 13.25 1.29
CA THR A 100 -11.14 13.84 -0.04
C THR A 100 -9.91 14.74 -0.16
N GLU A 101 -9.10 14.53 -1.20
CA GLU A 101 -8.01 15.46 -1.53
C GLU A 101 -8.61 16.74 -2.13
N ILE A 102 -8.44 17.86 -1.44
CA ILE A 102 -8.91 19.17 -1.91
C ILE A 102 -7.71 19.99 -2.35
N THR A 103 -7.51 20.08 -3.67
CA THR A 103 -6.53 20.99 -4.27
C THR A 103 -7.21 22.33 -4.52
N SER A 104 -7.08 23.27 -3.58
CA SER A 104 -7.54 24.65 -3.75
C SER A 104 -6.40 25.63 -3.46
N VAL A 105 -6.38 26.75 -4.18
CA VAL A 105 -5.48 27.86 -3.87
C VAL A 105 -6.23 28.80 -2.93
N ILE A 106 -5.82 28.86 -1.67
CA ILE A 106 -6.36 29.80 -0.69
C ILE A 106 -5.35 30.94 -0.53
N GLN A 107 -5.76 32.17 -0.86
CA GLN A 107 -4.99 33.35 -0.50
C GLN A 107 -5.20 33.63 0.99
N PHE A 108 -4.17 33.37 1.80
CA PHE A 108 -4.12 34.00 3.12
C PHE A 108 -3.85 35.50 2.91
N GLY A 109 -4.70 36.37 3.44
CA GLY A 109 -4.45 37.82 3.43
C GLY A 109 -3.12 38.16 4.09
N ASN A 110 -2.63 39.40 3.91
CA ASN A 110 -1.31 39.88 4.35
C ASN A 110 -0.86 39.28 5.70
N LEU A 111 -0.06 38.19 5.65
CA LEU A 111 0.63 37.68 6.83
C LEU A 111 1.67 38.72 7.22
N LYS A 112 1.38 39.50 8.25
CA LYS A 112 2.42 40.22 8.98
C LYS A 112 3.19 39.19 9.78
N LEU A 113 4.30 38.71 9.22
CA LEU A 113 5.37 38.13 10.03
C LEU A 113 5.99 39.30 10.82
N PHE A 114 6.19 39.06 12.11
CA PHE A 114 6.56 40.04 13.13
C PHE A 114 7.75 40.92 12.72
#